data_AF-A0A833G9G9-F1
#
_entry.id   AF-A0A833G9G9-F1
#
_cell.length_a   1.000
_cell.length_b   1.000
_cell.length_c   1.000
_cell.angle_alpha   90.00
_cell.angle_beta   90.00
_cell.angle_gamma   90.00
#
_symmetry.space_group_name_H-M   'P 1'
#
loop_
_entity.id
_entity.type
_entity.pdbx_description
1 polymer ?
#
loop_
_entity_poly.entity_id
_entity_poly.type
_entity_poly.pdbx_seq_one_letter_code
_entity_poly.pdbx_strand_id
1 'polypeptide(L)'
;MGSRANAAGRTVVLSSFLLGGPSGSGVATTVTIGAVAYPMMKRAGFERNAAGGLLAAGGLGAIISPPVLGAAAFLIAEFLKISYLDVIWMATIPTILYYLSLLFMVELDARRFGAHGEPYVPEMSLWQLTRRYGFHFVSLVSIVIFMVWGYSPTTSVFYATLMTMLMSYLTRETALTPRKLVKALSDGSTSALTAATTCATAGIIVGVVTLTGLGLKFSSIVIDYAGGALLLTALYTALIVWIIGLAVPVTASYIICAVIAAPALIKLGVPDYAAHMFIFYYSVLSEVSPPTALSPFAAAAITGGDPYKTTLHAWKYTLPAFLVPFVFVLDPQGIGLLLKIPANGSVVDIVLITLKAAFGLAFLAAAAQGWALRRATAVERIWLVLAGLLLVFPSLIEAGVEALIGRDIAYTATAGLVIGILVLVKQLMLPAPRGLHAAGRQ
;
A
#
# COMPACT_ATOMS: atom_id res chain seq x y z
N MET A 1 19.36 -15.39 -1.66
CA MET A 1 18.39 -14.80 -2.62
C MET A 1 19.06 -14.02 -3.77
N GLY A 2 20.33 -13.60 -3.67
CA GLY A 2 20.97 -12.65 -4.59
C GLY A 2 21.34 -13.12 -6.00
N SER A 3 21.27 -14.42 -6.33
CA SER A 3 21.75 -14.94 -7.63
C SER A 3 20.69 -15.01 -8.74
N ARG A 4 19.45 -14.63 -8.47
CA ARG A 4 18.37 -14.65 -9.46
C ARG A 4 18.14 -13.25 -10.03
N ALA A 5 17.79 -13.16 -11.31
CA ALA A 5 17.41 -11.94 -12.02
C ALA A 5 16.46 -11.01 -11.26
N ASN A 6 15.57 -11.59 -10.46
CA ASN A 6 14.47 -10.89 -9.81
C ASN A 6 14.84 -10.46 -8.37
N ALA A 7 16.07 -10.76 -7.94
CA ALA A 7 16.51 -10.59 -6.56
C ALA A 7 16.49 -9.13 -6.12
N ALA A 8 16.98 -8.21 -6.96
CA ALA A 8 17.07 -6.79 -6.62
C ALA A 8 15.68 -6.19 -6.32
N GLY A 9 14.70 -6.42 -7.19
CA GLY A 9 13.34 -5.93 -6.97
C GLY A 9 12.64 -6.58 -5.78
N ARG A 10 12.83 -7.89 -5.55
CA ARG A 10 12.29 -8.57 -4.37
C ARG A 10 12.90 -8.04 -3.08
N THR A 11 14.20 -7.74 -3.10
CA THR A 11 14.89 -7.11 -1.97
C THR A 11 14.31 -5.73 -1.69
N VAL A 12 14.07 -4.89 -2.71
CA VAL A 12 13.40 -3.59 -2.51
C VAL A 12 12.07 -3.77 -1.79
N VAL A 13 11.20 -4.65 -2.30
CA VAL A 13 9.86 -4.85 -1.75
C VAL A 13 9.92 -5.37 -0.30
N LEU A 14 10.76 -6.37 -0.03
CA LEU A 14 10.89 -6.94 1.32
C LEU A 14 11.58 -5.99 2.31
N SER A 15 12.63 -5.29 1.87
CA SER A 15 13.30 -4.27 2.68
C SER A 15 12.35 -3.11 2.97
N SER A 16 11.51 -2.71 2.03
CA SER A 16 10.48 -1.69 2.24
C SER A 16 9.45 -2.08 3.27
N PHE A 17 9.03 -3.35 3.31
CA PHE A 17 8.18 -3.84 4.39
C PHE A 17 8.87 -3.75 5.76
N LEU A 18 10.11 -4.26 5.86
CA LEU A 18 10.84 -4.39 7.12
C LEU A 18 11.33 -3.06 7.70
N LEU A 19 11.88 -2.17 6.86
CA LEU A 19 12.32 -0.82 7.26
C LEU A 19 11.13 0.14 7.40
N GLY A 20 10.12 -0.06 6.55
CA GLY A 20 9.07 0.89 6.35
C GLY A 20 8.08 0.99 7.50
N GLY A 21 7.67 -0.16 8.06
CA GLY A 21 6.77 -0.22 9.20
C GLY A 21 7.18 0.76 10.31
N PRO A 22 8.37 0.63 10.92
CA PRO A 22 8.79 1.55 11.98
C PRO A 22 9.10 2.97 11.51
N SER A 23 9.45 3.18 10.23
CA SER A 23 9.71 4.54 9.71
C SER A 23 8.44 5.38 9.63
N GLY A 24 7.27 4.77 9.33
CA GLY A 24 5.99 5.47 9.20
C GLY A 24 5.95 6.59 8.15
N SER A 25 6.96 6.68 7.27
CA SER A 25 7.14 7.74 6.26
C SER A 25 7.55 7.12 4.94
N GLY A 26 6.76 7.38 3.90
CA GLY A 26 6.98 6.82 2.57
C GLY A 26 8.19 7.44 1.90
N VAL A 27 8.34 8.76 1.97
CA VAL A 27 9.49 9.48 1.41
C VAL A 27 10.80 9.06 2.08
N ALA A 28 10.83 9.02 3.42
CA ALA A 28 12.04 8.63 4.15
C ALA A 28 12.47 7.19 3.83
N THR A 29 11.50 6.27 3.75
CA THR A 29 11.74 4.87 3.36
C THR A 29 12.25 4.78 1.91
N THR A 30 11.61 5.50 1.00
CA THR A 30 11.99 5.58 -0.43
C THR A 30 13.43 6.04 -0.58
N VAL A 31 13.83 7.09 0.14
CA VAL A 31 15.19 7.64 0.07
C VAL A 31 16.22 6.69 0.68
N THR A 32 15.91 6.14 1.86
CA THR A 32 16.81 5.24 2.59
C THR A 32 17.09 3.97 1.80
N ILE A 33 16.03 3.33 1.27
CA ILE A 33 16.17 2.10 0.48
C ILE A 33 16.73 2.42 -0.89
N GLY A 34 16.29 3.52 -1.52
CA GLY A 34 16.75 3.94 -2.84
C GLY A 34 18.27 4.14 -2.90
N ALA A 35 18.87 4.76 -1.88
CA ALA A 35 20.30 5.01 -1.81
C ALA A 35 21.15 3.72 -1.89
N VAL A 36 20.63 2.60 -1.35
CA VAL A 36 21.34 1.32 -1.30
C VAL A 36 20.91 0.38 -2.44
N ALA A 37 19.61 0.33 -2.74
CA ALA A 37 19.04 -0.64 -3.66
C ALA A 37 19.15 -0.21 -5.12
N TYR A 38 19.10 1.09 -5.44
CA TYR A 38 19.14 1.55 -6.83
C TYR A 38 20.42 1.12 -7.58
N PRO A 39 21.64 1.22 -7.02
CA PRO A 39 22.84 0.70 -7.68
C PRO A 39 22.71 -0.78 -8.09
N MET A 40 22.07 -1.60 -7.25
CA MET A 40 21.82 -3.02 -7.55
C MET A 40 20.77 -3.18 -8.66
N MET A 41 19.67 -2.44 -8.60
CA MET A 41 18.63 -2.45 -9.63
C MET A 41 19.17 -2.02 -11.00
N LYS A 42 20.01 -0.97 -11.02
CA LYS A 42 20.65 -0.46 -12.23
C LYS A 42 21.56 -1.50 -12.87
N ARG A 43 22.37 -2.22 -12.07
CA ARG A 43 23.21 -3.33 -12.56
C ARG A 43 22.36 -4.50 -13.09
N ALA A 44 21.24 -4.79 -12.42
CA ALA A 44 20.30 -5.82 -12.86
C ALA A 44 19.49 -5.44 -14.13
N GLY A 45 19.64 -4.23 -14.66
CA GLY A 45 19.00 -3.79 -15.91
C GLY A 45 17.62 -3.17 -15.75
N PHE A 46 17.22 -2.75 -14.55
CA PHE A 46 15.95 -2.03 -14.36
C PHE A 46 16.00 -0.65 -15.02
N GLU A 47 14.91 -0.29 -15.71
CA GLU A 47 14.71 1.05 -16.25
C GLU A 47 14.56 2.07 -15.11
N ARG A 48 15.08 3.30 -15.29
CA ARG A 48 15.21 4.29 -14.20
C ARG A 48 13.86 4.70 -13.60
N ASN A 49 12.86 4.99 -14.44
CA ASN A 49 11.54 5.42 -14.00
C ASN A 49 10.78 4.26 -13.33
N ALA A 50 10.90 3.05 -13.85
CA ALA A 50 10.35 1.83 -13.25
C ALA A 50 11.00 1.54 -11.88
N ALA A 51 12.33 1.66 -11.77
CA ALA A 51 13.04 1.52 -10.51
C ALA A 51 12.61 2.57 -9.49
N GLY A 52 12.51 3.84 -9.90
CA GLY A 52 12.04 4.92 -9.04
C GLY A 52 10.59 4.71 -8.60
N GLY A 53 9.72 4.27 -9.51
CA GLY A 53 8.33 3.96 -9.21
C GLY A 53 8.20 2.81 -8.20
N LEU A 54 9.02 1.76 -8.34
CA LEU A 54 9.02 0.64 -7.40
C LEU A 54 9.52 1.06 -6.02
N LEU A 55 10.56 1.91 -5.95
CA LEU A 55 11.06 2.47 -4.69
C LEU A 55 9.98 3.30 -3.98
N ALA A 56 9.30 4.18 -4.72
CA ALA A 56 8.21 5.00 -4.20
C ALA A 56 7.02 4.15 -3.73
N ALA A 57 6.66 3.11 -4.46
CA ALA A 57 5.62 2.16 -4.04
C ALA A 57 6.05 1.35 -2.81
N GLY A 58 7.31 0.97 -2.71
CA GLY A 58 7.87 0.37 -1.49
C GLY A 58 7.72 1.31 -0.28
N GLY A 59 8.04 2.60 -0.47
CA GLY A 59 7.81 3.64 0.52
C GLY A 59 6.32 3.79 0.90
N LEU A 60 5.40 3.80 -0.05
CA LEU A 60 3.97 3.82 0.28
C LEU A 60 3.55 2.59 1.11
N GLY A 61 4.05 1.41 0.74
CA GLY A 61 3.84 0.16 1.47
C GLY A 61 4.25 0.24 2.93
N ALA A 62 5.32 0.98 3.22
CA ALA A 62 5.82 1.25 4.58
C ALA A 62 4.73 1.81 5.50
N ILE A 63 4.00 2.81 5.01
CA ILE A 63 3.01 3.56 5.79
C ILE A 63 1.80 2.68 6.09
N ILE A 64 1.43 1.79 5.16
CA ILE A 64 0.28 0.90 5.31
C ILE A 64 0.64 -0.47 5.91
N SER A 65 1.85 -0.66 6.40
CA SER A 65 2.30 -1.94 6.97
C SER A 65 2.18 -2.01 8.49
N PRO A 66 1.57 -3.08 9.05
CA PRO A 66 1.72 -3.43 10.45
C PRO A 66 3.20 -3.60 10.86
N PRO A 67 3.57 -3.35 12.13
CA PRO A 67 2.70 -3.07 13.27
C PRO A 67 2.49 -1.58 13.59
N VAL A 68 3.10 -0.65 12.84
CA VAL A 68 3.11 0.78 13.19
C VAL A 68 2.17 1.61 12.30
N LEU A 69 1.91 1.20 11.05
CA LEU A 69 0.85 1.73 10.18
C LEU A 69 0.81 3.28 10.03
N GLY A 70 1.97 3.93 10.12
CA GLY A 70 2.07 5.40 10.15
C GLY A 70 1.30 6.04 11.32
N ALA A 71 1.48 7.35 11.50
CA ALA A 71 0.81 8.07 12.61
C ALA A 71 -0.72 8.10 12.47
N ALA A 72 -1.25 7.99 11.26
CA ALA A 72 -2.69 8.08 11.00
C ALA A 72 -3.48 6.88 11.56
N ALA A 73 -2.88 5.68 11.66
CA ALA A 73 -3.57 4.52 12.21
C ALA A 73 -3.90 4.66 13.71
N PHE A 74 -3.06 5.36 14.49
CA PHE A 74 -3.40 5.71 15.87
C PHE A 74 -4.60 6.65 15.94
N LEU A 75 -4.72 7.57 14.97
CA LEU A 75 -5.84 8.49 14.89
C LEU A 75 -7.13 7.78 14.49
N ILE A 76 -7.07 6.74 13.65
CA ILE A 76 -8.22 5.87 13.37
C ILE A 76 -8.74 5.25 14.67
N ALA A 77 -7.86 4.65 15.47
CA ALA A 77 -8.22 4.08 16.76
C ALA A 77 -8.85 5.12 17.70
N GLU A 78 -8.27 6.32 17.75
CA GLU A 78 -8.75 7.42 18.61
C GLU A 78 -10.11 7.99 18.15
N PHE A 79 -10.32 8.18 16.85
CA PHE A 79 -11.59 8.68 16.30
C PHE A 79 -12.72 7.68 16.47
N LEU A 80 -12.46 6.41 16.16
CA LEU A 80 -13.45 5.34 16.24
C LEU A 80 -13.63 4.78 17.65
N LYS A 81 -12.76 5.15 18.59
CA LYS A 81 -12.73 4.62 19.97
C LYS A 81 -12.62 3.09 20.00
N ILE A 82 -11.81 2.53 19.10
CA ILE A 82 -11.50 1.10 19.01
C ILE A 82 -10.06 0.82 19.42
N SER A 83 -9.71 -0.45 19.63
CA SER A 83 -8.32 -0.81 19.91
C SER A 83 -7.44 -0.57 18.69
N TYR A 84 -6.20 -0.13 18.90
CA TYR A 84 -5.22 -0.04 17.81
C TYR A 84 -4.88 -1.42 17.22
N LEU A 85 -5.02 -2.50 18.01
CA LEU A 85 -4.93 -3.86 17.48
C LEU A 85 -6.02 -4.14 16.43
N ASP A 86 -7.23 -3.60 16.59
CA ASP A 86 -8.29 -3.74 15.59
C ASP A 86 -7.89 -3.07 14.28
N VAL A 87 -7.27 -1.89 14.36
CA VAL A 87 -6.75 -1.18 13.17
C VAL A 87 -5.65 -2.00 12.48
N ILE A 88 -4.75 -2.61 13.26
CA ILE A 88 -3.73 -3.51 12.72
C ILE A 88 -4.36 -4.70 12.00
N TRP A 89 -5.36 -5.33 12.60
CA TRP A 89 -6.08 -6.43 11.97
C TRP A 89 -6.73 -6.00 10.66
N MET A 90 -7.43 -4.87 10.65
CA MET A 90 -8.07 -4.35 9.44
C MET A 90 -7.07 -4.05 8.31
N ALA A 91 -5.85 -3.63 8.63
CA ALA A 91 -4.84 -3.36 7.63
C ALA A 91 -4.13 -4.62 7.09
N THR A 92 -4.17 -5.75 7.80
CA THR A 92 -3.32 -6.92 7.54
C THR A 92 -3.53 -7.53 6.14
N ILE A 93 -4.77 -7.88 5.76
CA ILE A 93 -5.04 -8.44 4.43
C ILE A 93 -4.71 -7.43 3.31
N PRO A 94 -5.14 -6.15 3.38
CA PRO A 94 -4.78 -5.14 2.39
C PRO A 94 -3.27 -4.99 2.21
N THR A 95 -2.49 -4.99 3.29
CA THR A 95 -1.03 -4.99 3.23
C THR A 95 -0.51 -6.23 2.50
N ILE A 96 -1.00 -7.43 2.83
CA ILE A 96 -0.58 -8.67 2.17
C ILE A 96 -0.88 -8.59 0.66
N LEU A 97 -2.08 -8.17 0.27
CA LEU A 97 -2.47 -8.02 -1.12
C LEU A 97 -1.60 -6.99 -1.85
N TYR A 98 -1.28 -5.87 -1.19
CA TYR A 98 -0.40 -4.85 -1.71
C TYR A 98 1.01 -5.40 -2.03
N TYR A 99 1.64 -6.04 -1.04
CA TYR A 99 2.98 -6.61 -1.21
C TYR A 99 3.00 -7.81 -2.16
N LEU A 100 1.97 -8.65 -2.15
CA LEU A 100 1.82 -9.76 -3.09
C LEU A 100 1.77 -9.26 -4.53
N SER A 101 0.96 -8.23 -4.79
CA SER A 101 0.88 -7.61 -6.11
C SER A 101 2.19 -6.91 -6.51
N LEU A 102 2.87 -6.21 -5.58
CA LEU A 102 4.19 -5.64 -5.85
C LEU A 102 5.22 -6.72 -6.23
N LEU A 103 5.30 -7.80 -5.46
CA LEU A 103 6.19 -8.94 -5.75
C LEU A 103 5.87 -9.57 -7.11
N PHE A 104 4.58 -9.69 -7.44
CA PHE A 104 4.14 -10.19 -8.72
C PHE A 104 4.54 -9.24 -9.87
N MET A 105 4.34 -7.94 -9.73
CA MET A 105 4.77 -6.95 -10.74
C MET A 105 6.30 -6.96 -10.93
N VAL A 106 7.08 -7.10 -9.85
CA VAL A 106 8.54 -7.23 -9.91
C VAL A 106 8.96 -8.47 -10.70
N GLU A 107 8.26 -9.60 -10.51
CA GLU A 107 8.52 -10.82 -11.28
C GLU A 107 8.28 -10.61 -12.79
N LEU A 108 7.22 -9.87 -13.13
CA LEU A 108 6.90 -9.53 -14.52
C LEU A 108 7.89 -8.51 -15.11
N ASP A 109 8.30 -7.50 -14.35
CA ASP A 109 9.33 -6.53 -14.75
C ASP A 109 10.66 -7.21 -15.04
N ALA A 110 11.11 -8.11 -14.17
CA ALA A 110 12.38 -8.80 -14.36
C ALA A 110 12.38 -9.63 -15.66
N ARG A 111 11.27 -10.29 -15.99
CA ARG A 111 11.09 -11.01 -17.26
C ARG A 111 11.03 -10.05 -18.46
N ARG A 112 10.35 -8.92 -18.31
CA ARG A 112 10.19 -7.91 -19.37
C ARG A 112 11.50 -7.22 -19.74
N PHE A 113 12.31 -6.87 -18.73
CA PHE A 113 13.58 -6.19 -18.91
C PHE A 113 14.73 -7.14 -19.23
N GLY A 114 14.50 -8.45 -19.16
CA GLY A 114 15.57 -9.45 -19.31
C GLY A 114 16.61 -9.31 -18.21
N ALA A 115 16.18 -8.99 -16.99
CA ALA A 115 17.08 -8.74 -15.88
C ALA A 115 18.04 -9.93 -15.70
N HIS A 116 19.32 -9.64 -15.49
CA HIS A 116 20.33 -10.67 -15.28
C HIS A 116 20.60 -10.83 -13.79
N GLY A 117 20.72 -12.08 -13.35
CA GLY A 117 21.21 -12.35 -12.00
C GLY A 117 22.71 -12.11 -12.00
N GLU A 118 23.17 -11.02 -11.41
CA GLU A 118 24.59 -10.92 -11.08
C GLU A 118 24.91 -11.80 -9.87
N PRO A 119 26.08 -12.47 -9.84
CA PRO A 119 26.55 -13.18 -8.67
C PRO A 119 26.87 -12.17 -7.56
N TYR A 120 25.85 -11.78 -6.79
CA TYR A 120 26.04 -11.12 -5.51
C TYR A 120 26.41 -12.19 -4.49
N VAL A 121 27.69 -12.24 -4.12
CA VAL A 121 28.16 -13.02 -2.97
C VAL A 121 27.86 -12.18 -1.72
N PRO A 122 26.88 -12.55 -0.90
CA PRO A 122 26.62 -11.80 0.33
C PRO A 122 27.81 -11.93 1.27
N GLU A 123 28.30 -10.82 1.81
CA GLU A 123 29.38 -10.82 2.82
C GLU A 123 29.00 -11.60 4.08
N MET A 124 27.69 -11.68 4.39
CA MET A 124 27.13 -12.43 5.52
C MET A 124 25.91 -13.24 5.09
N SER A 125 25.81 -14.49 5.57
CA SER A 125 24.58 -15.28 5.42
C SER A 125 23.42 -14.66 6.21
N LEU A 126 22.17 -14.95 5.80
CA LEU A 126 20.97 -14.48 6.51
C LEU A 126 21.02 -14.83 8.00
N TRP A 127 21.44 -16.06 8.33
CA TRP A 127 21.56 -16.52 9.72
C TRP A 127 22.64 -15.75 10.51
N GLN A 128 23.78 -15.47 9.90
CA GLN A 128 24.83 -14.67 10.53
C GLN A 128 24.38 -13.23 10.75
N LEU A 129 23.66 -12.65 9.77
CA LEU A 129 23.12 -11.30 9.87
C LEU A 129 22.06 -11.20 10.98
N THR A 130 21.10 -12.14 11.01
CA THR A 130 20.07 -12.18 12.06
C THR A 130 20.67 -12.46 13.44
N ARG A 131 21.70 -13.30 13.54
CA ARG A 131 22.37 -13.54 14.83
C ARG A 131 23.19 -12.33 15.30
N ARG A 132 23.76 -11.54 14.38
CA ARG A 132 24.57 -10.35 14.71
C ARG A 132 23.72 -9.11 15.00
N TYR A 133 22.67 -8.86 14.21
CA TYR A 133 21.88 -7.63 14.25
C TYR A 133 20.38 -7.85 14.52
N GLY A 134 19.94 -9.10 14.68
CA GLY A 134 18.52 -9.42 14.90
C GLY A 134 17.95 -8.87 16.20
N PHE A 135 18.80 -8.48 17.16
CA PHE A 135 18.37 -7.80 18.37
C PHE A 135 17.67 -6.46 18.08
N HIS A 136 17.90 -5.82 16.92
CA HIS A 136 17.16 -4.61 16.52
C HIS A 136 15.66 -4.87 16.30
N PHE A 137 15.25 -6.10 15.96
CA PHE A 137 13.83 -6.43 15.84
C PHE A 137 13.12 -6.55 17.19
N VAL A 138 13.87 -6.67 18.30
CA VAL A 138 13.29 -6.80 19.64
C VAL A 138 12.42 -5.59 19.96
N SER A 139 12.82 -4.38 19.58
CA SER A 139 12.00 -3.18 19.83
C SER A 139 10.70 -3.21 19.03
N LEU A 140 10.74 -3.59 17.75
CA LEU A 140 9.55 -3.69 16.91
C LEU A 140 8.57 -4.77 17.42
N VAL A 141 9.10 -5.94 17.81
CA VAL A 141 8.31 -7.03 18.40
C VAL A 141 7.74 -6.61 19.75
N SER A 142 8.49 -5.84 20.55
CA SER A 142 8.03 -5.38 21.86
C SER A 142 6.79 -4.48 21.79
N ILE A 143 6.65 -3.67 20.72
CA ILE A 143 5.43 -2.86 20.50
C ILE A 143 4.20 -3.77 20.48
N VAL A 144 4.25 -4.83 19.68
CA VAL A 144 3.13 -5.79 19.53
C VAL A 144 2.87 -6.51 20.86
N ILE A 145 3.92 -6.96 21.56
CA ILE A 145 3.79 -7.65 22.84
C ILE A 145 3.12 -6.76 23.89
N PHE A 146 3.58 -5.51 24.05
CA PHE A 146 2.99 -4.58 25.02
C PHE A 146 1.52 -4.30 24.70
N MET A 147 1.18 -4.12 23.43
CA MET A 147 -0.22 -3.93 23.04
C MET A 147 -1.09 -5.16 23.31
N VAL A 148 -0.58 -6.36 23.05
CA VAL A 148 -1.30 -7.61 23.36
C VAL A 148 -1.49 -7.79 24.87
N TRP A 149 -0.56 -7.28 25.69
CA TRP A 149 -0.71 -7.20 27.15
C TRP A 149 -1.66 -6.09 27.64
N GLY A 150 -2.28 -5.35 26.73
CA GLY A 150 -3.28 -4.32 27.05
C GLY A 150 -2.70 -2.93 27.32
N TYR A 151 -1.40 -2.70 27.06
CA TYR A 151 -0.84 -1.35 27.10
C TYR A 151 -1.39 -0.51 25.96
N SER A 152 -1.56 0.80 26.22
CA SER A 152 -1.93 1.74 25.17
C SER A 152 -0.85 1.80 24.09
N PRO A 153 -1.18 2.22 22.86
CA PRO A 153 -0.19 2.26 21.80
C PRO A 153 0.94 3.26 22.09
N THR A 154 0.61 4.40 22.71
CA THR A 154 1.58 5.41 23.15
C THR A 154 2.57 4.86 24.19
N THR A 155 2.07 4.10 25.17
CA THR A 155 2.95 3.49 26.20
C THR A 155 3.79 2.35 25.61
N SER A 156 3.23 1.59 24.67
CA SER A 156 3.95 0.53 23.95
C SER A 156 5.13 1.09 23.14
N VAL A 157 4.93 2.19 22.42
CA VAL A 157 6.00 2.88 21.67
C VAL A 157 7.06 3.47 22.63
N PHE A 158 6.65 4.02 23.77
CA PHE A 158 7.57 4.51 24.80
C PHE A 158 8.50 3.40 25.32
N TYR A 159 7.94 2.26 25.74
CA TYR A 159 8.74 1.13 26.22
C TYR A 159 9.59 0.50 25.11
N ALA A 160 9.10 0.44 23.86
CA ALA A 160 9.88 -0.01 22.72
C ALA A 160 11.08 0.92 22.41
N THR A 161 10.92 2.22 22.63
CA THR A 161 12.01 3.21 22.50
C THR A 161 13.07 2.99 23.58
N LEU A 162 12.64 2.77 24.83
CA LEU A 162 13.55 2.41 25.92
C LEU A 162 14.28 1.09 25.64
N MET A 163 13.57 0.07 25.14
CA MET A 163 14.18 -1.19 24.72
C MET A 163 15.18 -0.99 23.58
N THR A 164 14.88 -0.14 22.59
CA THR A 164 15.83 0.20 21.52
C THR A 164 17.10 0.83 22.09
N MET A 165 16.96 1.76 23.05
CA MET A 165 18.09 2.38 23.73
C MET A 165 18.93 1.34 24.49
N LEU A 166 18.30 0.43 25.24
CA LEU A 166 18.99 -0.63 25.97
C LEU A 166 19.71 -1.60 25.02
N MET A 167 19.03 -2.04 23.96
CA MET A 167 19.57 -2.97 22.97
C MET A 167 20.72 -2.37 22.15
N SER A 168 20.74 -1.04 21.96
CA SER A 168 21.84 -0.34 21.28
C SER A 168 23.21 -0.60 21.93
N TYR A 169 23.27 -0.84 23.25
CA TYR A 169 24.52 -1.12 23.98
C TYR A 169 25.05 -2.55 23.79
N LEU A 170 24.29 -3.45 23.17
CA LEU A 170 24.69 -4.85 22.97
C LEU A 170 25.85 -4.99 21.98
N THR A 171 26.02 -4.02 21.06
CA THR A 171 27.15 -3.94 20.13
C THR A 171 27.82 -2.57 20.17
N ARG A 172 29.15 -2.56 20.18
CA ARG A 172 29.95 -1.30 20.21
C ARG A 172 29.68 -0.38 19.01
N GLU A 173 29.35 -0.96 17.85
CA GLU A 173 29.03 -0.21 16.63
C GLU A 173 27.78 0.67 16.78
N THR A 174 26.76 0.15 17.47
CA THR A 174 25.44 0.76 17.60
C THR A 174 25.26 1.53 18.90
N ALA A 175 26.20 1.43 19.84
CA ALA A 175 26.10 1.99 21.17
C ALA A 175 25.82 3.50 21.15
N LEU A 176 24.75 3.90 21.84
CA LEU A 176 24.35 5.28 22.08
C LEU A 176 25.31 5.90 23.11
N THR A 177 26.42 6.44 22.61
CA THR A 177 27.28 7.32 23.41
C THR A 177 26.49 8.59 23.81
N PRO A 178 26.84 9.27 24.92
CA PRO A 178 26.08 10.44 25.38
C PRO A 178 25.84 11.50 24.30
N ARG A 179 26.83 11.75 23.43
CA ARG A 179 26.68 12.67 22.28
C ARG A 179 25.68 12.16 21.24
N LYS A 180 25.70 10.86 20.90
CA LYS A 180 24.74 10.25 19.98
C LYS A 180 23.33 10.24 20.56
N LEU A 181 23.19 10.00 21.86
CA LEU A 181 21.90 10.03 22.56
C LEU A 181 21.29 11.43 22.53
N VAL A 182 22.06 12.47 22.89
CA VAL A 182 21.59 13.86 22.82
C VAL A 182 21.20 14.23 21.40
N LYS A 183 21.99 13.82 20.39
CA LYS A 183 21.64 14.04 18.98
C LYS A 183 20.34 13.33 18.60
N ALA A 184 20.18 12.05 18.96
CA ALA A 184 18.97 11.30 18.66
C ALA A 184 17.72 11.89 19.33
N LEU A 185 17.84 12.35 20.59
CA LEU A 185 16.76 13.05 21.30
C LEU A 185 16.45 14.41 20.66
N SER A 186 17.47 15.14 20.21
CA SER A 186 17.30 16.39 19.47
C SER A 186 16.57 16.17 18.16
N ASP A 187 17.04 15.23 17.33
CA ASP A 187 16.45 14.89 16.03
C ASP A 187 15.00 14.40 16.20
N GLY A 188 14.73 13.59 17.23
CA GLY A 188 13.39 13.15 17.60
C GLY A 188 12.47 14.31 18.04
N SER A 189 13.00 15.23 18.85
CA SER A 189 12.24 16.41 19.32
C SER A 189 11.91 17.34 18.16
N THR A 190 12.86 17.62 17.26
CA THR A 190 12.62 18.42 16.06
C THR A 190 11.60 17.77 15.14
N SER A 191 11.67 16.46 14.94
CA SER A 191 10.69 15.72 14.13
C SER A 191 9.29 15.74 14.76
N ALA A 192 9.20 15.68 16.10
CA ALA A 192 7.94 15.76 16.82
C ALA A 192 7.27 17.13 16.71
N LEU A 193 8.05 18.23 16.65
CA LEU A 193 7.49 19.58 16.51
C LEU A 193 6.67 19.73 15.22
N THR A 194 7.15 19.22 14.09
CA THR A 194 6.42 19.27 12.81
C THR A 194 5.11 18.48 12.87
N ALA A 195 5.11 17.32 13.52
CA ALA A 195 3.89 16.53 13.72
C ALA A 195 2.91 17.23 14.68
N ALA A 196 3.41 17.80 15.78
CA ALA A 196 2.61 18.48 16.80
C ALA A 196 1.91 19.73 16.25
N THR A 197 2.63 20.60 15.52
CA THR A 197 2.04 21.79 14.90
C THR A 197 0.99 21.42 13.87
N THR A 198 1.27 20.40 13.04
CA THR A 198 0.33 19.89 12.04
C THR A 198 -0.95 19.36 12.68
N CYS A 199 -0.84 18.54 13.73
CA CYS A 199 -2.00 18.02 14.46
C CYS A 199 -2.77 19.13 15.18
N ALA A 200 -2.09 20.12 15.76
CA ALA A 200 -2.75 21.26 16.42
C ALA A 200 -3.57 22.08 15.42
N THR A 201 -2.99 22.43 14.27
CA THR A 201 -3.70 23.16 13.21
C THR A 201 -4.85 22.33 12.63
N ALA A 202 -4.62 21.04 12.33
CA ALA A 202 -5.66 20.15 11.83
C ALA A 202 -6.80 20.01 12.85
N GLY A 203 -6.50 19.93 14.15
CA GLY A 203 -7.49 19.88 15.22
C GLY A 203 -8.36 21.14 15.29
N ILE A 204 -7.79 22.33 15.08
CA ILE A 204 -8.56 23.58 14.97
C ILE A 204 -9.51 23.53 13.78
N ILE A 205 -9.04 23.07 12.61
CA ILE A 205 -9.87 22.90 11.41
C ILE A 205 -11.01 21.94 11.70
N VAL A 206 -10.72 20.77 12.28
CA VAL A 206 -11.73 19.77 12.66
C VAL A 206 -12.76 20.36 13.63
N GLY A 207 -12.31 21.09 14.65
CA GLY A 207 -13.18 21.73 15.62
C GLY A 207 -14.14 22.72 14.97
N VAL A 208 -13.63 23.60 14.10
CA VAL A 208 -14.45 24.58 13.37
C VAL A 208 -15.43 23.86 12.43
N VAL A 209 -14.98 22.88 11.65
CA VAL A 209 -15.82 22.15 10.68
C VAL A 209 -16.92 21.35 11.39
N THR A 210 -16.60 20.74 12.54
CA THR A 210 -17.56 19.95 13.32
C THR A 210 -18.60 20.85 13.99
N LEU A 211 -18.16 21.92 14.68
CA LEU A 211 -19.07 22.83 15.41
C LEU A 211 -19.96 23.65 14.47
N THR A 212 -19.49 23.97 13.26
CA THR A 212 -20.30 24.68 12.25
C THR A 212 -21.23 23.74 11.48
N GLY A 213 -21.09 22.42 11.62
CA GLY A 213 -21.84 21.43 10.84
C GLY A 213 -21.44 21.37 9.36
N LEU A 214 -20.33 22.00 8.98
CA LEU A 214 -19.86 22.10 7.59
C LEU A 214 -19.52 20.73 7.00
N GLY A 215 -18.98 19.80 7.80
CA GLY A 215 -18.67 18.43 7.36
C GLY A 215 -19.92 17.68 6.87
N LEU A 216 -21.03 17.79 7.60
CA LEU A 216 -22.30 17.18 7.21
C LEU A 216 -22.89 17.80 5.96
N LYS A 217 -22.71 19.12 5.76
CA LYS A 217 -23.12 19.82 4.54
C LYS A 217 -22.30 19.37 3.33
N PHE A 218 -20.98 19.30 3.44
CA PHE A 218 -20.13 18.76 2.38
C PHE A 218 -20.52 17.33 2.03
N SER A 219 -20.74 16.49 3.04
CA SER A 219 -21.18 15.12 2.82
C SER A 219 -22.51 15.04 2.06
N SER A 220 -23.49 15.88 2.40
CA SER A 220 -24.76 15.96 1.67
C SER A 220 -24.57 16.44 0.22
N ILE A 221 -23.75 17.48 0.00
CA ILE A 221 -23.43 17.96 -1.35
C ILE A 221 -22.85 16.82 -2.20
N VAL A 222 -21.87 16.07 -1.67
CA VAL A 222 -21.25 14.95 -2.39
C VAL A 222 -22.28 13.87 -2.75
N ILE A 223 -23.17 13.53 -1.82
CA ILE A 223 -24.24 12.54 -2.05
C ILE A 223 -25.24 13.04 -3.10
N ASP A 224 -25.64 14.31 -3.02
CA ASP A 224 -26.59 14.92 -3.95
C ASP A 224 -26.03 14.95 -5.38
N TYR A 225 -24.77 15.36 -5.55
CA TYR A 225 -24.07 15.30 -6.85
C TYR A 225 -23.89 13.87 -7.37
N ALA A 226 -23.75 12.89 -6.47
CA ALA A 226 -23.66 11.48 -6.81
C ALA A 226 -25.03 10.83 -7.10
N GLY A 227 -26.14 11.56 -6.92
CA GLY A 227 -27.50 11.01 -7.06
C GLY A 227 -27.80 9.87 -6.08
N GLY A 228 -27.13 9.86 -4.92
CA GLY A 228 -27.23 8.77 -3.94
C GLY A 228 -26.44 7.50 -4.28
N ALA A 229 -25.75 7.44 -5.42
CA ALA A 229 -24.99 6.27 -5.82
C ALA A 229 -23.67 6.14 -5.04
N LEU A 230 -23.52 5.04 -4.29
CA LEU A 230 -22.35 4.78 -3.44
C LEU A 230 -21.03 4.81 -4.21
N LEU A 231 -20.99 4.28 -5.44
CA LEU A 231 -19.80 4.33 -6.29
C LEU A 231 -19.35 5.77 -6.57
N LEU A 232 -20.28 6.63 -7.00
CA LEU A 232 -19.96 8.02 -7.33
C LEU A 232 -19.58 8.80 -6.07
N THR A 233 -20.25 8.57 -4.95
CA THR A 233 -19.88 9.15 -3.65
C THR A 233 -18.48 8.73 -3.22
N ALA A 234 -18.10 7.46 -3.40
CA ALA A 234 -16.75 6.97 -3.10
C ALA A 234 -15.70 7.59 -4.04
N LEU A 235 -16.00 7.73 -5.33
CA LEU A 235 -15.12 8.39 -6.30
C LEU A 235 -14.91 9.87 -5.98
N TYR A 236 -15.97 10.61 -5.67
CA TYR A 236 -15.87 12.01 -5.27
C TYR A 236 -15.15 12.18 -3.93
N THR A 237 -15.42 11.29 -2.97
CA THR A 237 -14.66 11.23 -1.71
C THR A 237 -13.18 11.00 -1.96
N ALA A 238 -12.81 10.04 -2.79
CA ALA A 238 -11.43 9.77 -3.17
C ALA A 238 -10.74 11.00 -3.81
N LEU A 239 -11.44 11.70 -4.71
CA LEU A 239 -10.93 12.92 -5.34
C LEU A 239 -10.72 14.04 -4.32
N ILE A 240 -11.67 14.24 -3.39
CA ILE A 240 -11.55 15.25 -2.32
C ILE A 240 -10.34 14.94 -1.43
N VAL A 241 -10.21 13.68 -0.98
CA VAL A 241 -9.08 13.26 -0.12
C VAL A 241 -7.76 13.46 -0.81
N TRP A 242 -7.68 13.09 -2.09
CA TRP A 242 -6.49 13.32 -2.90
C TRP A 242 -6.18 14.81 -2.99
N ILE A 243 -7.11 15.65 -3.43
CA ILE A 243 -6.88 17.11 -3.59
C ILE A 243 -6.42 17.75 -2.28
N ILE A 244 -7.08 17.45 -1.16
CA ILE A 244 -6.70 17.97 0.16
C ILE A 244 -5.31 17.44 0.54
N GLY A 245 -5.05 16.17 0.30
CA GLY A 245 -3.78 15.52 0.61
C GLY A 245 -2.59 15.98 -0.21
N LEU A 246 -2.78 16.77 -1.28
CA LEU A 246 -1.67 17.32 -2.08
C LEU A 246 -0.86 18.36 -1.30
N ALA A 247 -1.50 19.10 -0.39
CA ALA A 247 -0.90 20.27 0.26
C ALA A 247 -0.34 19.99 1.67
N VAL A 248 -0.62 18.81 2.24
CA VAL A 248 -0.38 18.53 3.66
C VAL A 248 0.13 17.10 3.90
N PRO A 249 0.80 16.82 5.02
CA PRO A 249 1.22 15.45 5.38
C PRO A 249 0.04 14.47 5.49
N VAL A 250 0.30 13.17 5.27
CA VAL A 250 -0.70 12.08 5.34
C VAL A 250 -1.58 12.16 6.60
N THR A 251 -0.96 12.35 7.77
CA THR A 251 -1.66 12.48 9.05
C THR A 251 -2.65 13.65 9.07
N ALA A 252 -2.25 14.80 8.52
CA ALA A 252 -3.09 15.99 8.45
C ALA A 252 -4.24 15.80 7.46
N SER A 253 -3.93 15.25 6.28
CA SER A 253 -4.91 14.90 5.25
C SER A 253 -6.00 14.01 5.85
N TYR A 254 -5.59 12.95 6.56
CA TYR A 254 -6.52 12.03 7.21
C TYR A 254 -7.40 12.74 8.24
N ILE A 255 -6.84 13.54 9.15
CA ILE A 255 -7.61 14.28 10.16
C ILE A 255 -8.70 15.15 9.54
N ILE A 256 -8.34 15.92 8.51
CA ILE A 256 -9.27 16.83 7.83
C ILE A 256 -10.35 16.03 7.07
N CYS A 257 -9.94 14.99 6.33
CA CYS A 257 -10.84 14.23 5.48
C CYS A 257 -11.75 13.28 6.26
N ALA A 258 -11.32 12.77 7.42
CA ALA A 258 -12.16 11.96 8.30
C ALA A 258 -13.41 12.73 8.74
N VAL A 259 -13.31 14.05 8.91
CA VAL A 259 -14.42 14.89 9.35
C VAL A 259 -15.28 15.37 8.19
N ILE A 260 -14.67 15.62 7.03
CA ILE A 260 -15.37 16.19 5.87
C ILE A 260 -16.01 15.11 5.00
N ALA A 261 -15.30 14.01 4.77
CA ALA A 261 -15.62 13.05 3.72
C ALA A 261 -16.09 11.67 4.25
N ALA A 262 -15.59 11.20 5.39
CA ALA A 262 -16.08 9.94 5.98
C ALA A 262 -17.61 9.94 6.23
N PRO A 263 -18.24 11.04 6.70
CA PRO A 263 -19.69 11.03 6.93
C PRO A 263 -20.51 10.84 5.64
N ALA A 264 -19.97 11.15 4.45
CA ALA A 264 -20.64 10.90 3.18
C ALA A 264 -20.80 9.40 2.91
N LEU A 265 -19.75 8.63 3.15
CA LEU A 265 -19.77 7.17 3.03
C LEU A 265 -20.65 6.53 4.09
N ILE A 266 -20.53 6.99 5.35
CA ILE A 266 -21.30 6.46 6.48
C ILE A 266 -22.82 6.67 6.28
N LYS A 267 -23.23 7.84 5.76
CA LYS A 267 -24.63 8.12 5.44
C LYS A 267 -25.22 7.17 4.38
N LEU A 268 -24.38 6.59 3.52
CA LEU A 268 -24.80 5.60 2.51
C LEU A 268 -24.69 4.16 3.02
N GLY A 269 -24.50 3.95 4.32
CA GLY A 269 -24.51 2.63 4.95
C GLY A 269 -23.15 1.94 5.05
N VAL A 270 -22.06 2.62 4.66
CA VAL A 270 -20.70 2.09 4.84
C VAL A 270 -20.36 2.12 6.34
N PRO A 271 -19.83 1.03 6.93
CA PRO A 271 -19.38 1.04 8.32
C PRO A 271 -18.33 2.12 8.57
N ASP A 272 -18.36 2.71 9.76
CA ASP A 272 -17.43 3.75 10.19
C ASP A 272 -15.96 3.35 10.01
N TYR A 273 -15.58 2.16 10.47
CA TYR A 273 -14.22 1.66 10.32
C TYR A 273 -13.79 1.48 8.85
N ALA A 274 -14.71 1.06 7.98
CA ALA A 274 -14.44 0.91 6.55
C ALA A 274 -14.28 2.27 5.88
N ALA A 275 -15.15 3.25 6.22
CA ALA A 275 -15.02 4.62 5.74
C ALA A 275 -13.69 5.26 6.19
N HIS A 276 -13.31 5.12 7.45
CA HIS A 276 -12.06 5.65 7.96
C HIS A 276 -10.83 4.97 7.34
N MET A 277 -10.87 3.65 7.12
CA MET A 277 -9.82 2.94 6.37
C MET A 277 -9.75 3.44 4.93
N PHE A 278 -10.88 3.68 4.25
CA PHE A 278 -10.89 4.25 2.91
C PHE A 278 -10.19 5.60 2.85
N ILE A 279 -10.53 6.51 3.77
CA ILE A 279 -9.88 7.82 3.89
C ILE A 279 -8.38 7.66 4.17
N PHE A 280 -7.99 6.76 5.07
CA PHE A 280 -6.58 6.49 5.37
C PHE A 280 -5.79 6.07 4.12
N TYR A 281 -6.27 5.10 3.34
CA TYR A 281 -5.61 4.68 2.11
C TYR A 281 -5.48 5.82 1.10
N TYR A 282 -6.53 6.62 0.91
CA TYR A 282 -6.49 7.75 -0.01
C TYR A 282 -5.62 8.91 0.47
N SER A 283 -5.52 9.14 1.78
CA SER A 283 -4.58 10.09 2.37
C SER A 283 -3.13 9.63 2.20
N VAL A 284 -2.86 8.32 2.22
CA VAL A 284 -1.52 7.79 1.91
C VAL A 284 -1.21 7.90 0.42
N LEU A 285 -2.19 7.62 -0.44
CA LEU A 285 -2.04 7.70 -1.90
C LEU A 285 -1.78 9.12 -2.41
N SER A 286 -2.18 10.17 -1.68
CA SER A 286 -1.86 11.54 -2.07
C SER A 286 -0.34 11.79 -2.13
N GLU A 287 0.46 11.06 -1.34
CA GLU A 287 1.93 11.18 -1.32
C GLU A 287 2.59 10.72 -2.63
N VAL A 288 1.95 9.81 -3.36
CA VAL A 288 2.45 9.29 -4.65
C VAL A 288 1.70 9.89 -5.85
N SER A 289 0.82 10.86 -5.63
CA SER A 289 -0.08 11.38 -6.66
C SER A 289 0.33 12.77 -7.18
N PRO A 290 0.21 13.04 -8.49
CA PRO A 290 0.47 14.37 -9.05
C PRO A 290 -0.44 15.44 -8.44
N PRO A 291 0.02 16.70 -8.32
CA PRO A 291 1.29 17.25 -8.82
C PRO A 291 2.46 17.17 -7.84
N THR A 292 2.24 16.86 -6.55
CA THR A 292 3.31 16.93 -5.53
C THR A 292 4.14 15.66 -5.43
N ALA A 293 3.51 14.47 -5.50
CA ALA A 293 4.13 13.15 -5.61
C ALA A 293 5.53 13.04 -4.94
N LEU A 294 5.60 13.37 -3.63
CA LEU A 294 6.87 13.57 -2.92
C LEU A 294 7.78 12.33 -2.97
N SER A 295 7.21 11.14 -2.79
CA SER A 295 7.95 9.88 -2.83
C SER A 295 8.52 9.58 -4.24
N PRO A 296 7.70 9.60 -5.32
CA PRO A 296 8.21 9.48 -6.68
C PRO A 296 9.24 10.52 -7.08
N PHE A 297 9.11 11.77 -6.65
CA PHE A 297 10.07 12.84 -6.96
C PHE A 297 11.41 12.60 -6.26
N ALA A 298 11.38 12.20 -4.98
CA ALA A 298 12.59 11.79 -4.27
C ALA A 298 13.24 10.57 -4.91
N ALA A 299 12.46 9.59 -5.34
CA ALA A 299 12.94 8.42 -6.07
C ALA A 299 13.55 8.80 -7.43
N ALA A 300 12.95 9.74 -8.16
CA ALA A 300 13.47 10.24 -9.43
C ALA A 300 14.83 10.93 -9.25
N ALA A 301 15.00 11.69 -8.16
CA ALA A 301 16.28 12.32 -7.82
C ALA A 301 17.40 11.29 -7.55
N ILE A 302 17.07 10.14 -6.95
CA ILE A 302 18.04 9.05 -6.71
C ILE A 302 18.33 8.28 -7.99
N THR A 303 17.30 7.98 -8.77
CA THR A 303 17.41 7.13 -9.97
C THR A 303 17.90 7.88 -11.21
N GLY A 304 17.82 9.21 -11.21
CA GLY A 304 18.06 10.03 -12.40
C GLY A 304 17.00 9.81 -13.48
N GLY A 305 15.78 9.49 -13.07
CA GLY A 305 14.58 9.38 -13.91
C GLY A 305 13.83 10.70 -14.04
N ASP A 306 12.82 10.73 -14.90
CA ASP A 306 11.89 11.84 -15.02
C ASP A 306 10.84 11.77 -13.89
N PRO A 307 10.64 12.83 -13.09
CA PRO A 307 9.71 12.79 -11.95
C PRO A 307 8.27 12.43 -12.33
N TYR A 308 7.77 12.92 -13.46
CA TYR A 308 6.40 12.63 -13.91
C TYR A 308 6.26 11.19 -14.37
N LYS A 309 7.19 10.69 -15.19
CA LYS A 309 7.19 9.27 -15.61
C LYS A 309 7.35 8.34 -14.41
N THR A 310 8.25 8.67 -13.48
CA THR A 310 8.45 7.92 -12.23
C THR A 310 7.16 7.86 -11.41
N THR A 311 6.41 8.95 -11.36
CA THR A 311 5.09 9.00 -10.71
C THR A 311 4.07 8.09 -11.38
N LEU A 312 3.99 8.09 -12.71
CA LEU A 312 3.10 7.17 -13.45
C LEU A 312 3.49 5.70 -13.23
N HIS A 313 4.80 5.42 -13.13
CA HIS A 313 5.28 4.10 -12.74
C HIS A 313 4.89 3.75 -11.31
N ALA A 314 5.00 4.68 -10.36
CA ALA A 314 4.58 4.47 -8.98
C ALA A 314 3.09 4.12 -8.91
N TRP A 315 2.22 4.84 -9.63
CA TRP A 315 0.79 4.53 -9.73
C TRP A 315 0.48 3.14 -10.25
N LYS A 316 1.24 2.70 -11.26
CA LYS A 316 1.15 1.33 -11.77
C LYS A 316 1.46 0.31 -10.66
N TYR A 317 2.48 0.56 -9.84
CA TYR A 317 2.85 -0.32 -8.72
C TYR A 317 1.89 -0.23 -7.52
N THR A 318 1.33 0.94 -7.25
CA THR A 318 0.41 1.19 -6.14
C THR A 318 -1.05 0.89 -6.48
N LEU A 319 -1.34 0.34 -7.67
CA LEU A 319 -2.67 -0.05 -8.12
C LEU A 319 -3.49 -0.81 -7.05
N PRO A 320 -2.94 -1.77 -6.28
CA PRO A 320 -3.70 -2.42 -5.22
C PRO A 320 -4.19 -1.47 -4.13
N ALA A 321 -3.38 -0.49 -3.75
CA ALA A 321 -3.75 0.50 -2.74
C ALA A 321 -4.87 1.43 -3.23
N PHE A 322 -5.00 1.65 -4.55
CA PHE A 322 -6.14 2.39 -5.11
C PHE A 322 -7.42 1.55 -5.11
N LEU A 323 -7.33 0.25 -5.43
CA LEU A 323 -8.51 -0.57 -5.70
C LEU A 323 -9.09 -1.24 -4.47
N VAL A 324 -8.25 -1.78 -3.58
CA VAL A 324 -8.71 -2.50 -2.38
C VAL A 324 -9.66 -1.66 -1.52
N PRO A 325 -9.44 -0.33 -1.32
CA PRO A 325 -10.39 0.51 -0.62
C PRO A 325 -11.80 0.54 -1.19
N PHE A 326 -11.93 0.57 -2.52
CA PHE A 326 -13.25 0.50 -3.13
C PHE A 326 -13.92 -0.85 -2.90
N VAL A 327 -13.18 -1.95 -2.81
CA VAL A 327 -13.78 -3.28 -2.59
C VAL A 327 -14.53 -3.31 -1.26
N PHE A 328 -13.88 -2.86 -0.18
CA PHE A 328 -14.51 -2.89 1.15
C PHE A 328 -15.51 -1.76 1.43
N VAL A 329 -15.62 -0.78 0.52
CA VAL A 329 -16.64 0.29 0.59
C VAL A 329 -17.85 -0.04 -0.26
N LEU A 330 -17.66 -0.57 -1.47
CA LEU A 330 -18.73 -0.80 -2.43
C LEU A 330 -19.45 -2.13 -2.23
N ASP A 331 -18.77 -3.12 -1.67
CA ASP A 331 -19.30 -4.47 -1.50
C ASP A 331 -19.42 -4.81 0.00
N PRO A 332 -20.61 -5.20 0.50
CA PRO A 332 -20.77 -5.69 1.87
C PRO A 332 -19.89 -6.90 2.21
N GLN A 333 -19.64 -7.81 1.25
CA GLN A 333 -18.69 -8.91 1.44
C GLN A 333 -17.23 -8.40 1.45
N GLY A 334 -16.98 -7.27 0.78
CA GLY A 334 -15.71 -6.54 0.73
C GLY A 334 -15.11 -6.25 2.10
N ILE A 335 -15.96 -6.05 3.11
CA ILE A 335 -15.58 -5.86 4.52
C ILE A 335 -14.73 -7.05 5.03
N GLY A 336 -14.88 -8.24 4.46
CA GLY A 336 -14.03 -9.40 4.75
C GLY A 336 -12.53 -9.13 4.53
N LEU A 337 -12.18 -8.22 3.62
CA LEU A 337 -10.79 -7.78 3.45
C LEU A 337 -10.27 -7.01 4.67
N LEU A 338 -11.12 -6.47 5.53
CA LEU A 338 -10.73 -5.82 6.78
C LEU A 338 -10.73 -6.80 7.97
N LEU A 339 -10.72 -8.12 7.72
CA LEU A 339 -10.81 -9.17 8.76
C LEU A 339 -12.04 -9.03 9.68
N LYS A 340 -13.10 -8.39 9.20
CA LYS A 340 -14.40 -8.37 9.87
C LYS A 340 -15.35 -9.31 9.13
N ILE A 341 -16.11 -10.09 9.89
CA ILE A 341 -17.05 -11.05 9.34
C ILE A 341 -18.20 -10.26 8.68
N PRO A 342 -18.46 -10.45 7.37
CA PRO A 342 -19.59 -9.81 6.69
C PRO A 342 -20.92 -10.19 7.36
N ALA A 343 -21.95 -9.35 7.23
CA ALA A 343 -23.28 -9.68 7.73
C ALA A 343 -23.78 -10.99 7.09
N ASN A 344 -24.15 -11.98 7.91
CA ASN A 344 -24.52 -13.35 7.51
C ASN A 344 -23.40 -14.18 6.86
N GLY A 345 -22.15 -13.75 6.95
CA GLY A 345 -20.98 -14.45 6.42
C GLY A 345 -20.26 -15.32 7.45
N SER A 346 -19.27 -16.05 6.97
CA SER A 346 -18.38 -16.93 7.71
C SER A 346 -16.92 -16.53 7.50
N VAL A 347 -16.01 -17.14 8.29
CA VAL A 347 -14.56 -16.98 8.07
C VAL A 347 -14.13 -17.46 6.67
N VAL A 348 -14.89 -18.38 6.06
CA VAL A 348 -14.64 -18.86 4.70
C VAL A 348 -14.79 -17.74 3.68
N ASP A 349 -15.72 -16.80 3.89
CA ASP A 349 -15.96 -15.69 2.98
C ASP A 349 -14.78 -14.71 2.96
N ILE A 350 -14.12 -14.51 4.10
CA ILE A 350 -12.87 -13.75 4.20
C ILE A 350 -11.79 -14.37 3.31
N VAL A 351 -11.62 -15.68 3.38
CA VAL A 351 -10.63 -16.39 2.56
C VAL A 351 -10.98 -16.30 1.08
N LEU A 352 -12.25 -16.54 0.74
CA LEU A 352 -12.72 -16.48 -0.65
C LEU A 352 -12.55 -15.09 -1.27
N ILE A 353 -12.93 -14.03 -0.56
CA ILE A 353 -12.79 -12.67 -1.09
C ILE A 353 -11.33 -12.24 -1.18
N THR A 354 -10.49 -12.68 -0.24
CA THR A 354 -9.04 -12.45 -0.31
C THR A 354 -8.44 -13.13 -1.53
N LEU A 355 -8.83 -14.36 -1.84
CA LEU A 355 -8.38 -15.07 -3.04
C LEU A 355 -8.88 -14.39 -4.32
N LYS A 356 -10.17 -14.01 -4.39
CA LYS A 356 -10.73 -13.25 -5.52
C LYS A 356 -9.96 -11.95 -5.75
N ALA A 357 -9.72 -11.17 -4.70
CA ALA A 357 -8.95 -9.94 -4.76
C ALA A 357 -7.50 -10.20 -5.19
N ALA A 358 -6.85 -11.23 -4.67
CA ALA A 358 -5.48 -11.59 -5.05
C ALA A 358 -5.35 -11.94 -6.55
N PHE A 359 -6.25 -12.78 -7.07
CA PHE A 359 -6.26 -13.13 -8.50
C PHE A 359 -6.65 -11.94 -9.38
N GLY A 360 -7.65 -11.17 -8.96
CA GLY A 360 -8.09 -9.97 -9.68
C GLY A 360 -6.97 -8.93 -9.78
N LEU A 361 -6.29 -8.63 -8.66
CA LEU A 361 -5.13 -7.75 -8.63
C LEU A 361 -3.97 -8.30 -9.46
N ALA A 362 -3.73 -9.61 -9.48
CA ALA A 362 -2.71 -10.21 -10.34
C ALA A 362 -3.02 -10.02 -11.83
N PHE A 363 -4.27 -10.18 -12.27
CA PHE A 363 -4.64 -9.92 -13.66
C PHE A 363 -4.53 -8.43 -14.03
N LEU A 364 -4.97 -7.53 -13.13
CA LEU A 364 -4.80 -6.09 -13.32
C LEU A 364 -3.32 -5.69 -13.36
N ALA A 365 -2.49 -6.29 -12.51
CA ALA A 365 -1.05 -6.10 -12.50
C ALA A 365 -0.41 -6.55 -13.82
N ALA A 366 -0.79 -7.73 -14.32
CA ALA A 366 -0.32 -8.23 -15.61
C ALA A 366 -0.75 -7.32 -16.78
N ALA A 367 -1.98 -6.82 -16.76
CA ALA A 367 -2.49 -5.89 -17.77
C ALA A 367 -1.78 -4.53 -17.75
N ALA A 368 -1.57 -3.98 -16.55
CA ALA A 368 -0.86 -2.71 -16.33
C ALA A 368 0.61 -2.83 -16.76
N GLN A 369 1.22 -3.98 -16.50
CA GLN A 369 2.59 -4.29 -16.89
C GLN A 369 2.74 -4.58 -18.40
N GLY A 370 1.66 -4.98 -19.06
CA GLY A 370 1.68 -5.43 -20.46
C GLY A 370 2.41 -6.77 -20.65
N TRP A 371 2.54 -7.54 -19.58
CA TRP A 371 3.25 -8.81 -19.56
C TRP A 371 2.55 -9.77 -18.61
N ALA A 372 2.31 -11.00 -19.04
CA ALA A 372 1.82 -12.09 -18.19
C ALA A 372 2.82 -13.26 -18.25
N LEU A 373 2.57 -14.28 -19.07
CA LEU A 373 3.57 -15.31 -19.38
C LEU A 373 4.50 -14.83 -20.50
N ARG A 374 3.93 -14.10 -21.47
CA ARG A 374 4.63 -13.40 -22.56
C ARG A 374 4.15 -11.95 -22.65
N ARG A 375 4.75 -11.18 -23.57
CA ARG A 375 4.24 -9.86 -23.97
C ARG A 375 2.76 -9.98 -24.31
N ALA A 376 1.92 -9.26 -23.56
CA ALA A 376 0.48 -9.28 -23.77
C ALA A 376 0.13 -8.35 -24.94
N THR A 377 -0.68 -8.86 -25.87
CA THR A 377 -1.23 -8.01 -26.95
C THR A 377 -2.25 -7.01 -26.37
N ALA A 378 -2.57 -5.93 -27.09
CA ALA A 378 -3.57 -4.96 -26.64
C ALA A 378 -4.92 -5.63 -26.29
N VAL A 379 -5.33 -6.63 -27.08
CA VAL A 379 -6.55 -7.41 -26.84
C VAL A 379 -6.43 -8.25 -25.57
N GLU A 380 -5.32 -8.96 -25.37
CA GLU A 380 -5.08 -9.72 -24.13
C GLU A 380 -5.05 -8.82 -22.89
N ARG A 381 -4.51 -7.61 -23.02
CA ARG A 381 -4.53 -6.61 -21.93
C ARG A 381 -5.95 -6.20 -21.58
N ILE A 382 -6.81 -5.94 -22.57
CA ILE A 382 -8.23 -5.62 -22.33
C ILE A 382 -8.92 -6.79 -21.60
N TRP A 383 -8.71 -8.03 -22.06
CA TRP A 383 -9.29 -9.20 -21.39
C TRP A 383 -8.77 -9.41 -19.97
N LEU A 384 -7.49 -9.14 -19.71
CA LEU A 384 -6.93 -9.18 -18.34
C LEU A 384 -7.49 -8.07 -17.45
N VAL A 385 -7.72 -6.86 -18.00
CA VAL A 385 -8.43 -5.79 -17.27
C VAL A 385 -9.83 -6.24 -16.92
N LEU A 386 -10.59 -6.76 -17.88
CA LEU A 386 -11.95 -7.26 -17.65
C LEU A 386 -11.98 -8.39 -16.62
N ALA A 387 -11.09 -9.38 -16.75
CA ALA A 387 -10.94 -10.48 -15.79
C ALA A 387 -10.64 -9.98 -14.37
N GLY A 388 -9.75 -8.99 -14.26
CA GLY A 388 -9.41 -8.35 -13.01
C GLY A 388 -10.57 -7.60 -12.38
N LEU A 389 -11.26 -6.76 -13.16
CA LEU A 389 -12.43 -6.00 -12.68
C LEU A 389 -13.58 -6.91 -12.26
N LEU A 390 -13.86 -8.00 -13.00
CA LEU A 390 -14.87 -9.01 -12.65
C LEU A 390 -14.58 -9.74 -11.33
N LEU A 391 -13.31 -9.88 -10.96
CA LEU A 391 -12.91 -10.52 -9.71
C LEU A 391 -12.87 -9.54 -8.53
N VAL A 392 -12.51 -8.29 -8.77
CA VAL A 392 -12.36 -7.26 -7.73
C VAL A 392 -13.69 -6.56 -7.42
N PHE A 393 -14.52 -6.32 -8.43
CA PHE A 393 -15.81 -5.62 -8.33
C PHE A 393 -16.96 -6.45 -8.94
N PRO A 394 -17.23 -7.67 -8.44
CA PRO A 394 -18.29 -8.52 -8.97
C PRO A 394 -19.66 -7.85 -8.86
N SER A 395 -20.00 -7.32 -7.68
CA SER A 395 -21.28 -6.67 -7.37
C SER A 395 -21.57 -5.45 -8.25
N LEU A 396 -20.57 -4.62 -8.54
CA LEU A 396 -20.74 -3.45 -9.41
C LEU A 396 -21.07 -3.86 -10.86
N ILE A 397 -20.43 -4.92 -11.33
CA ILE A 397 -20.64 -5.41 -12.70
C ILE A 397 -21.97 -6.17 -12.79
N GLU A 398 -22.34 -6.93 -11.76
CA GLU A 398 -23.66 -7.56 -11.63
C GLU A 398 -24.76 -6.50 -11.72
N ALA A 399 -24.69 -5.44 -10.91
CA ALA A 399 -25.65 -4.35 -10.97
C ALA A 399 -25.70 -3.64 -12.34
N GLY A 400 -24.55 -3.43 -12.98
CA GLY A 400 -24.48 -2.84 -14.32
C GLY A 400 -25.07 -3.74 -15.42
N VAL A 401 -24.84 -5.05 -15.32
CA VAL A 401 -25.37 -6.04 -16.27
C VAL A 401 -26.86 -6.25 -16.06
N GLU A 402 -27.33 -6.28 -14.80
CA GLU A 402 -28.74 -6.34 -14.47
C GLU A 402 -29.48 -5.12 -15.02
N ALA A 403 -28.93 -3.92 -14.86
CA ALA A 403 -29.49 -2.69 -15.42
C ALA A 403 -29.57 -2.69 -16.96
N LEU A 404 -28.66 -3.40 -17.65
CA LEU A 404 -28.59 -3.42 -19.11
C LEU A 404 -29.39 -4.58 -19.74
N ILE A 405 -29.42 -5.75 -19.12
CA ILE A 405 -29.94 -7.01 -19.67
C ILE A 405 -31.20 -7.50 -18.93
N GLY A 406 -31.48 -6.96 -17.74
CA GLY A 406 -32.63 -7.36 -16.91
C GLY A 406 -32.51 -8.77 -16.34
N ARG A 407 -31.30 -9.35 -16.32
CA ARG A 407 -31.01 -10.68 -15.76
C ARG A 407 -29.87 -10.59 -14.76
N ASP A 408 -30.09 -11.20 -13.60
CA ASP A 408 -29.06 -11.41 -12.60
C ASP A 408 -28.07 -12.49 -13.08
N ILE A 409 -26.78 -12.16 -13.10
CA ILE A 409 -25.71 -13.11 -13.42
C ILE A 409 -24.87 -13.32 -12.16
N ALA A 410 -25.28 -14.26 -11.33
CA ALA A 410 -24.61 -14.60 -10.06
C ALA A 410 -23.16 -15.15 -10.18
N TYR A 411 -22.59 -15.21 -11.38
CA TYR A 411 -21.32 -15.91 -11.68
C TYR A 411 -20.20 -15.01 -12.21
N THR A 412 -20.30 -13.69 -12.05
CA THR A 412 -19.33 -12.73 -12.62
C THR A 412 -17.87 -13.00 -12.22
N ALA A 413 -17.63 -13.34 -10.94
CA ALA A 413 -16.29 -13.69 -10.46
C ALA A 413 -15.73 -14.95 -11.15
N THR A 414 -16.57 -15.96 -11.40
CA THR A 414 -16.14 -17.18 -12.11
C THR A 414 -15.85 -16.90 -13.58
N ALA A 415 -16.65 -16.03 -14.23
CA ALA A 415 -16.39 -15.58 -15.58
C ALA A 415 -15.06 -14.84 -15.68
N GLY A 416 -14.75 -13.95 -14.71
CA GLY A 416 -13.46 -13.26 -14.64
C GLY A 416 -12.28 -14.23 -14.53
N LEU A 417 -12.39 -15.24 -13.67
CA LEU A 417 -11.36 -16.27 -13.50
C LEU A 417 -11.17 -17.09 -14.78
N VAL A 418 -12.26 -17.50 -15.44
CA VAL A 418 -12.23 -18.24 -16.71
C VAL A 418 -11.57 -17.40 -17.81
N ILE A 419 -11.94 -16.14 -17.96
CA ILE A 419 -11.33 -15.22 -18.96
C ILE A 419 -9.83 -15.10 -18.71
N GLY A 420 -9.42 -14.87 -17.45
CA GLY A 420 -8.00 -14.77 -17.10
C GLY A 420 -7.23 -16.05 -17.42
N ILE A 421 -7.77 -17.22 -17.08
CA ILE A 421 -7.17 -18.52 -17.40
C ILE A 421 -7.10 -18.73 -18.91
N LEU A 422 -8.15 -18.42 -19.67
CA LEU A 422 -8.14 -18.58 -21.13
C LEU A 422 -7.05 -17.74 -21.79
N VAL A 423 -6.83 -16.50 -21.32
CA VAL A 423 -5.71 -15.67 -21.79
C VAL A 423 -4.37 -16.33 -21.48
N LEU A 424 -4.18 -16.86 -20.25
CA LEU A 424 -2.95 -17.54 -19.86
C LEU A 424 -2.71 -18.85 -20.63
N VAL A 425 -3.75 -19.65 -20.85
CA VAL A 425 -3.70 -20.90 -21.62
C VAL A 425 -3.38 -20.61 -23.08
N LYS A 426 -4.03 -19.60 -23.69
CA LYS A 426 -3.64 -19.10 -25.01
C LYS A 426 -2.18 -18.65 -25.01
N GLN A 427 -1.70 -18.04 -23.93
CA GLN A 427 -0.31 -17.66 -23.76
C GLN A 427 0.68 -18.83 -23.52
N LEU A 428 0.20 -20.02 -23.18
CA LEU A 428 1.01 -21.25 -23.11
C LEU A 428 1.04 -21.99 -24.46
N MET A 429 -0.08 -21.98 -25.19
CA MET A 429 -0.26 -22.77 -26.40
C MET A 429 0.46 -22.20 -27.64
N LEU A 430 0.59 -20.87 -27.79
CA LEU A 430 1.37 -20.34 -28.93
C LEU A 430 2.87 -20.63 -28.74
N PRO A 431 3.62 -20.93 -29.83
CA PRO A 431 5.05 -21.22 -29.78
C PRO A 431 5.84 -20.16 -29.01
N ALA A 432 6.91 -20.58 -28.33
CA ALA A 432 7.81 -19.65 -27.66
C ALA A 432 8.29 -18.58 -28.67
N PRO A 433 8.27 -17.28 -28.31
CA PRO A 433 8.72 -16.24 -29.21
C PRO A 433 10.17 -16.51 -29.61
N ARG A 434 10.41 -16.63 -30.92
CA ARG A 434 11.76 -16.74 -31.52
C ARG A 434 12.54 -15.48 -31.14
N GLY A 435 13.37 -15.54 -30.10
CA GLY A 435 14.20 -14.40 -29.69
C GLY A 435 14.83 -14.47 -28.29
N LEU A 436 14.36 -15.32 -27.37
CA LEU A 436 14.92 -15.37 -26.01
C LEU A 436 16.14 -16.28 -25.83
N HIS A 437 16.49 -17.09 -26.84
CA HIS A 437 17.66 -17.99 -26.77
C HIS A 437 18.93 -17.48 -27.48
N ALA A 438 18.89 -16.32 -28.14
CA ALA A 438 20.05 -15.81 -28.87
C ALA A 438 21.07 -15.03 -28.00
N ALA A 439 20.73 -14.67 -26.76
CA ALA A 439 21.60 -13.88 -25.88
C ALA A 439 22.41 -14.72 -24.86
N GLY A 440 22.35 -16.05 -24.93
CA GLY A 440 23.05 -16.97 -24.00
C GLY A 440 24.21 -17.75 -24.61
N ARG A 441 24.62 -17.42 -25.84
CA ARG A 441 25.80 -17.98 -26.49
C ARG A 441 26.51 -16.88 -27.28
N GLN A 442 27.26 -16.05 -26.57
CA GLN A 442 28.50 -15.44 -27.06
C GLN A 442 29.31 -14.95 -25.86
#